data_AF-A0A7K2XX23-F1
#
_entry.id   AF-A0A7K2XX23-F1
#
_cell.length_a   1.000
_cell.length_b   1.000
_cell.length_c   1.000
_cell.angle_alpha   90.00
_cell.angle_beta   90.00
_cell.angle_gamma   90.00
#
_symmetry.space_group_name_H-M   'P 1'
#
loop_
_entity.id
_entity.type
_entity.pdbx_description
1 polymer ?
#
loop_
_entity_poly.entity_id
_entity_poly.type
_entity_poly.pdbx_seq_one_letter_code
_entity_poly.pdbx_strand_id
1 'polypeptide(L)' 'MGQDQLPPHPDTERYSVTICPPAVTIVSDLVAAGGVSKSDVINRAILLLGFVEQERAKGHDLMIRDTEGALERIHII' A
#
# COMPACT_ATOMS: atom_id res chain seq x y z
N MET A 1 2.78 16.90 -38.32
CA MET A 1 1.97 16.89 -37.09
C MET A 1 2.09 15.50 -36.49
N GLY A 2 3.05 15.29 -35.60
CA GLY A 2 3.24 14.01 -34.90
C GLY A 2 2.31 13.98 -33.69
N GLN A 3 1.42 13.01 -33.65
CA GLN A 3 0.61 12.75 -32.46
C GLN A 3 1.53 12.09 -31.43
N ASP A 4 1.82 12.80 -30.34
CA ASP A 4 2.43 12.22 -29.14
C ASP A 4 1.45 11.16 -28.60
N GLN A 5 1.66 9.92 -29.03
CA GLN A 5 0.92 8.79 -28.51
C GLN A 5 1.42 8.54 -27.08
N LEU A 6 0.66 9.03 -26.11
CA LEU A 6 0.84 8.70 -24.70
C LEU A 6 0.96 7.17 -24.58
N PRO A 7 1.89 6.65 -23.76
CA PRO A 7 2.07 5.21 -23.62
C PRO A 7 0.73 4.57 -23.22
N PRO A 8 0.45 3.34 -23.70
CA PRO A 8 -0.78 2.64 -23.36
C PRO A 8 -0.87 2.55 -21.83
N HIS A 9 -1.93 3.11 -21.26
CA HIS A 9 -2.23 2.90 -19.86
C HIS A 9 -2.38 1.40 -19.63
N PRO A 10 -1.76 0.82 -18.60
CA PRO A 10 -1.92 -0.59 -18.31
C PRO A 10 -3.41 -0.90 -18.09
N ASP A 11 -3.83 -2.10 -18.51
CA ASP A 11 -5.19 -2.57 -18.29
C ASP A 11 -5.53 -2.45 -16.80
N THR A 12 -6.48 -1.57 -16.50
CA THR A 12 -6.89 -1.30 -15.13
C THR A 12 -8.16 -2.08 -14.85
N GLU A 13 -8.06 -3.14 -14.06
CA GLU A 13 -9.22 -3.85 -13.54
C GLU A 13 -9.72 -3.19 -12.26
N ARG A 14 -11.05 -3.08 -12.11
CA ARG A 14 -11.68 -2.46 -10.93
C ARG A 14 -12.32 -3.52 -10.05
N TYR A 15 -11.78 -3.67 -8.84
CA TYR A 15 -12.39 -4.47 -7.80
C TYR A 15 -13.20 -3.59 -6.84
N SER A 16 -14.38 -4.08 -6.44
CA SER A 16 -15.16 -3.50 -5.34
C SER A 16 -14.98 -4.36 -4.10
N VAL A 17 -14.58 -3.75 -2.99
CA VAL A 17 -14.31 -4.44 -1.73
C VAL A 17 -15.12 -3.81 -0.60
N THR A 18 -15.58 -4.65 0.33
CA THR A 18 -16.15 -4.20 1.59
C THR A 18 -15.10 -4.34 2.68
N ILE A 19 -14.89 -3.28 3.46
CA ILE A 19 -13.91 -3.23 4.54
C ILE A 19 -14.63 -3.20 5.89
N CYS A 20 -14.04 -3.84 6.90
CA CYS A 20 -14.61 -3.85 8.25
C CYS A 20 -14.57 -2.44 8.88
N PRO A 21 -15.47 -2.13 9.83
CA PRO A 21 -15.55 -0.78 10.40
C PRO A 21 -14.24 -0.23 10.99
N PRO A 22 -13.40 -1.03 11.69
CA PRO A 22 -12.10 -0.55 12.16
C PRO A 22 -11.17 -0.15 11.00
N ALA A 23 -11.12 -0.95 9.93
CA ALA A 23 -10.29 -0.64 8.76
C ALA A 23 -10.76 0.62 8.04
N VAL A 24 -12.06 0.91 8.01
CA VAL A 24 -12.60 2.16 7.45
C VAL A 24 -12.04 3.38 8.18
N THR A 25 -11.95 3.32 9.50
CA THR A 25 -11.39 4.42 10.32
C THR A 25 -9.92 4.64 9.98
N ILE A 26 -9.12 3.56 9.98
CA ILE A 26 -7.69 3.62 9.64
C ILE A 26 -7.46 4.19 8.23
N VAL A 27 -8.24 3.75 7.24
CA VAL A 27 -8.15 4.29 5.87
C VAL A 27 -8.47 5.78 5.85
N SER A 28 -9.47 6.22 6.61
CA SER A 28 -9.81 7.65 6.70
C SER A 28 -8.67 8.48 7.27
N ASP A 29 -8.03 8.00 8.34
CA ASP A 29 -6.90 8.68 8.97
C ASP A 29 -5.69 8.77 8.03
N LEU A 30 -5.40 7.69 7.30
CA LEU A 30 -4.32 7.66 6.30
C LEU A 30 -4.59 8.57 5.11
N VAL A 31 -5.85 8.69 4.67
CA VAL A 31 -6.26 9.67 3.66
C VAL A 31 -6.00 11.09 4.15
N ALA A 32 -6.40 11.40 5.39
CA ALA A 32 -6.20 12.72 5.98
C ALA A 32 -4.72 13.06 6.17
N ALA A 33 -3.91 12.12 6.66
CA ALA A 33 -2.49 12.31 6.89
C ALA A 33 -1.67 12.36 5.59
N GLY A 34 -2.03 11.54 4.60
CA GLY A 34 -1.27 11.39 3.35
C GLY A 34 -1.72 12.30 2.21
N GLY A 35 -2.91 12.90 2.29
CA GLY A 35 -3.49 13.72 1.22
C GLY A 35 -3.78 12.93 -0.06
N VAL A 36 -4.06 11.64 0.05
CA VAL A 36 -4.29 10.71 -1.08
C VAL A 36 -5.69 10.14 -1.07
N SER A 37 -6.14 9.55 -2.18
CA SER A 37 -7.47 8.94 -2.25
C SER A 37 -7.57 7.66 -1.42
N LYS A 38 -8.80 7.25 -1.05
CA LYS A 38 -9.06 5.95 -0.39
C LYS A 38 -8.50 4.78 -1.21
N SER A 39 -8.69 4.83 -2.54
CA SER A 39 -8.18 3.83 -3.47
C SER A 39 -6.65 3.76 -3.45
N ASP A 40 -5.97 4.91 -3.38
CA ASP A 40 -4.50 4.93 -3.28
C ASP A 40 -3.99 4.33 -1.99
N VAL A 41 -4.66 4.60 -0.85
CA VAL A 41 -4.31 3.97 0.43
C VAL A 41 -4.42 2.45 0.33
N ILE A 42 -5.53 1.95 -0.21
CA ILE A 42 -5.77 0.51 -0.37
C ILE A 42 -4.74 -0.11 -1.33
N ASN A 43 -4.49 0.52 -2.47
CA ASN A 43 -3.50 0.04 -3.45
C ASN A 43 -2.10 -0.04 -2.84
N ARG A 44 -1.69 0.98 -2.07
CA ARG A 44 -0.39 0.98 -1.37
C ARG A 44 -0.31 -0.13 -0.32
N ALA A 45 -1.38 -0.36 0.43
CA ALA A 45 -1.43 -1.44 1.43
C ALA A 45 -1.27 -2.83 0.77
N ILE A 46 -1.94 -3.06 -0.36
CA ILE A 46 -1.83 -4.32 -1.12
C ILE A 46 -0.41 -4.51 -1.66
N LEU A 47 0.20 -3.46 -2.23
CA LEU A 47 1.58 -3.51 -2.73
C LEU A 47 2.59 -3.78 -1.61
N LEU A 48 2.43 -3.12 -0.47
CA LEU A 48 3.27 -3.35 0.71
C LEU A 48 3.15 -4.78 1.22
N LEU A 49 1.93 -5.33 1.30
CA LEU A 49 1.71 -6.72 1.68
C LEU A 49 2.42 -7.67 0.70
N GLY A 50 2.24 -7.46 -0.62
CA GLY A 50 2.90 -8.27 -1.63
C GLY A 50 4.43 -8.25 -1.51
N PHE A 51 5.02 -7.08 -1.26
CA PHE A 51 6.45 -6.95 -0.98
C PHE A 51 6.86 -7.70 0.30
N VAL A 52 6.09 -7.55 1.39
CA VAL A 52 6.38 -8.20 2.67
C VAL A 52 6.42 -9.72 2.52
N GLU A 53 5.44 -10.30 1.85
CA GLU A 53 5.38 -11.74 1.62
C GLU A 53 6.53 -12.23 0.73
N GLN A 54 6.92 -11.47 -0.29
CA GLN A 54 8.07 -11.81 -1.14
C GLN A 54 9.39 -11.84 -0.37
N GLU A 55 9.62 -10.88 0.53
CA GLU A 55 10.84 -10.85 1.33
C GLU A 55 10.83 -11.94 2.40
N ARG A 56 9.69 -12.21 3.05
CA ARG A 56 9.53 -13.33 3.98
C ARG A 56 9.81 -14.68 3.31
N ALA A 57 9.34 -14.87 2.08
CA ALA A 57 9.59 -16.10 1.30
C ALA A 57 11.09 -16.32 0.98
N LYS A 58 11.90 -15.25 0.96
CA LYS A 58 13.36 -15.32 0.83
C LYS A 58 14.07 -15.60 2.16
N GLY A 59 13.33 -15.66 3.27
CA GLY A 59 13.87 -15.81 4.62
C GLY A 59 14.36 -14.50 5.24
N HIS A 60 14.00 -13.34 4.67
CA HIS A 60 14.41 -12.04 5.20
C HIS A 60 13.52 -11.58 6.36
N ASP A 61 14.13 -10.85 7.29
CA ASP A 61 13.43 -10.10 8.32
C ASP A 61 13.21 -8.66 7.88
N LEU A 62 11.95 -8.23 7.91
CA LEU A 62 11.58 -6.85 7.65
C LEU A 62 11.52 -6.08 8.96
N MET A 63 12.25 -4.96 8.99
CA MET A 63 12.39 -4.11 10.16
C MET A 63 11.89 -2.70 9.82
N ILE A 64 11.13 -2.09 10.73
CA ILE A 64 10.84 -0.66 10.76
C ILE A 64 11.70 0.02 11.80
N ARG A 65 11.94 1.31 11.60
CA ARG A 65 12.59 2.16 12.59
C ARG A 65 11.53 3.04 13.23
N ASP A 66 11.48 3.05 14.55
CA ASP A 66 10.62 3.98 15.27
C ASP A 66 11.18 5.42 15.21
N THR A 67 10.48 6.35 15.84
CA THR A 67 10.88 7.76 15.90
C THR A 67 12.13 8.01 16.72
N GLU A 68 12.51 7.09 17.61
CA GLU A 68 13.69 7.16 18.47
C GLU A 68 14.91 6.49 17.82
N GLY A 69 14.70 5.81 16.70
CA GLY A 69 15.73 5.13 15.95
C GLY A 69 15.87 3.64 16.29
N ALA A 70 15.05 3.07 17.17
CA ALA A 70 15.10 1.64 17.46
C ALA A 70 14.52 0.83 16.30
N LEU A 71 15.08 -0.36 16.07
CA LEU A 71 14.59 -1.29 15.05
C LEU A 71 13.56 -2.23 15.66
N GLU A 72 12.39 -2.31 15.04
CA GLU A 72 11.32 -3.24 15.38
C GLU A 72 10.99 -4.11 14.17
N ARG A 73 10.71 -5.40 14.40
CA ARG A 73 10.28 -6.32 13.34
C ARG A 73 8.86 -6.00 12.92
N ILE A 74 8.61 -5.93 11.62
CA ILE A 74 7.26 -5.77 11.08
C ILE A 74 6.43 -7.03 11.38
N HIS A 75 5.27 -6.83 12.00
CA HIS A 75 4.23 -7.83 12.17
C HIS A 75 2.98 -7.37 11.41
N ILE A 76 2.65 -8.06 10.31
CA ILE A 76 1.38 -7.90 9.61
C ILE A 76 0.52 -9.10 10.01
N ILE A 77 -0.69 -8.85 10.51
CA ILE A 77 -1.65 -9.85 11.01
C ILE A 77 -2.66 -10.18 9.91
#